data_AF-A0A2S2PTG1-F1
#
_entry.id   AF-A0A2S2PTG1-F1
#
_cell.length_a   1.000
_cell.length_b   1.000
_cell.length_c   1.000
_cell.angle_alpha   90.00
_cell.angle_beta   90.00
_cell.angle_gamma   90.00
#
_symmetry.space_group_name_H-M   'P 1'
#
loop_
_entity.id
_entity.type
_entity.pdbx_description
1 polymer ?
#
loop_
_entity_poly.entity_id
_entity_poly.type
_entity_poly.pdbx_seq_one_letter_code
_entity_poly.pdbx_strand_id
1 'polypeptide(L)'
;MPVVNSVWTAENTSFMLECYHQYMEQIGPMKKIKNKRCMWMKIKQDIQDKFNYSFTDIQIENRYKTDLKRNKMSTKNNNTTGSSPKFSTVDNEFAKIAALDDSIEPAVQVGTSSSGLKRLIKEDIVPKDMPIVSN
;
A
#
# COMPACT_ATOMS: atom_id res chain seq x y z
N MET A 1 -10.94 9.22 38.41
CA MET A 1 -11.23 8.84 37.01
C MET A 1 -9.90 8.80 36.27
N PRO A 2 -9.53 7.69 35.61
CA PRO A 2 -8.33 7.69 34.77
C PRO A 2 -8.52 8.70 33.64
N VAL A 3 -7.48 9.50 33.37
CA VAL A 3 -7.50 10.48 32.28
C VAL A 3 -7.46 9.70 30.97
N VAL A 4 -8.58 9.69 30.25
CA VAL A 4 -8.65 9.12 28.90
C VAL A 4 -8.04 10.12 27.93
N ASN A 5 -6.92 9.73 27.32
CA ASN A 5 -6.26 10.55 26.32
C ASN A 5 -6.87 10.31 24.94
N SER A 6 -6.92 11.34 24.11
CA SER A 6 -7.41 11.29 22.72
C SER A 6 -6.35 11.74 21.70
N VAL A 7 -5.07 11.63 22.09
CA VAL A 7 -3.94 12.04 21.27
C VAL A 7 -3.41 10.85 20.48
N TRP A 8 -3.17 11.04 19.19
CA TRP A 8 -2.52 10.04 18.36
C TRP A 8 -1.01 10.04 18.58
N THR A 9 -0.46 8.88 18.88
CA THR A 9 0.98 8.63 19.03
C THR A 9 1.45 7.68 17.92
N ALA A 10 2.77 7.55 17.74
CA ALA A 10 3.29 6.56 16.79
C ALA A 10 2.86 5.13 17.18
N GLU A 11 2.94 4.79 18.46
CA GLU A 11 2.56 3.45 18.97
C GLU A 11 1.10 3.09 18.71
N ASN A 12 0.16 3.96 19.08
CA ASN A 12 -1.26 3.64 18.89
C ASN A 12 -1.67 3.63 17.40
N THR A 13 -0.94 4.37 16.55
CA THR A 13 -1.11 4.34 15.10
C THR A 13 -0.59 3.02 14.50
N SER A 14 0.63 2.61 14.85
CA SER A 14 1.18 1.32 14.39
C SER A 14 0.32 0.15 14.85
N PHE A 15 -0.14 0.15 16.10
CA PHE A 15 -1.05 -0.89 16.60
C PHE A 15 -2.40 -0.91 15.86
N MET A 16 -2.97 0.26 15.54
CA MET A 16 -4.20 0.35 14.76
C MET A 16 -4.05 -0.30 13.37
N LEU A 17 -2.92 -0.08 12.71
CA LEU A 17 -2.61 -0.69 11.41
C LEU A 17 -2.40 -2.20 11.51
N GLU A 18 -1.72 -2.67 12.57
CA GLU A 18 -1.54 -4.09 12.83
C GLU A 18 -2.88 -4.81 13.07
N CYS A 19 -3.75 -4.25 13.91
CA CYS A 19 -5.09 -4.81 14.11
C CYS A 19 -5.92 -4.82 12.83
N TYR A 20 -5.81 -3.77 12.00
CA TYR A 20 -6.49 -3.73 10.71
C TYR A 20 -6.07 -4.89 9.80
N HIS A 21 -4.76 -5.15 9.69
CA HIS A 21 -4.23 -6.28 8.93
C HIS A 21 -4.82 -7.61 9.40
N GLN A 22 -4.78 -7.86 10.72
CA GLN A 22 -5.28 -9.12 11.31
C GLN A 22 -6.78 -9.31 11.16
N TYR A 23 -7.56 -8.23 11.22
CA TYR A 23 -9.02 -8.28 11.18
C TYR A 23 -9.57 -8.28 9.76
N MET A 24 -8.84 -7.76 8.78
CA MET A 24 -9.26 -7.77 7.38
C MET A 24 -9.56 -9.17 6.84
N GLU A 25 -8.71 -10.15 7.13
CA GLU A 25 -8.90 -11.56 6.74
C GLU A 25 -10.10 -12.24 7.43
N GLN A 26 -10.62 -11.60 8.47
CA GLN A 26 -11.73 -12.07 9.31
C GLN A 26 -13.04 -11.33 8.99
N ILE A 27 -13.08 -10.46 7.99
CA ILE A 27 -14.31 -9.83 7.50
C ILE A 27 -14.98 -10.73 6.46
N GLY A 28 -16.26 -11.02 6.66
CA GLY A 28 -17.07 -11.71 5.66
C GLY A 28 -18.41 -12.22 6.20
N PRO A 29 -19.36 -12.59 5.33
CA PRO A 29 -20.69 -13.04 5.74
C PRO A 29 -20.69 -14.25 6.69
N MET A 30 -19.66 -15.10 6.59
CA MET A 30 -19.48 -16.32 7.38
C MET A 30 -18.29 -16.25 8.35
N LYS A 31 -17.72 -15.06 8.56
CA LYS A 31 -16.52 -14.86 9.38
C LYS A 31 -16.88 -14.20 10.71
N LYS A 32 -15.89 -14.06 11.61
CA LYS A 32 -16.07 -13.48 12.95
C LYS A 32 -16.51 -12.01 12.92
N ILE A 33 -16.14 -11.27 11.88
CA ILE A 33 -16.50 -9.86 11.71
C ILE A 33 -17.45 -9.71 10.52
N LYS A 34 -18.66 -9.20 10.77
CA LYS A 34 -19.69 -9.06 9.73
C LYS A 34 -19.36 -8.02 8.65
N ASN A 35 -18.76 -6.88 9.03
CA ASN A 35 -18.48 -5.77 8.12
C ASN A 35 -17.32 -4.88 8.64
N LYS A 36 -16.80 -3.99 7.78
CA LYS A 36 -15.70 -3.07 8.13
C LYS A 36 -16.02 -2.18 9.34
N ARG A 37 -17.29 -1.77 9.53
CA ARG A 37 -17.68 -0.96 10.69
C ARG A 37 -17.50 -1.71 12.01
N CYS A 38 -17.85 -3.00 12.04
CA CYS A 38 -17.60 -3.87 13.21
C CYS A 38 -16.11 -4.01 13.50
N MET A 39 -15.26 -4.09 12.47
CA MET A 39 -13.80 -4.07 12.65
C MET A 39 -13.32 -2.77 13.31
N TRP A 40 -13.79 -1.59 12.86
CA TRP A 40 -13.40 -0.31 13.47
C TRP A 40 -13.80 -0.21 14.94
N MET A 41 -14.98 -0.71 15.30
CA MET A 41 -15.41 -0.79 16.70
C MET A 41 -14.52 -1.72 17.53
N LYS A 42 -14.08 -2.85 16.95
CA LYS A 42 -13.15 -3.78 17.62
C LYS A 42 -11.79 -3.13 17.85
N ILE A 43 -11.22 -2.49 16.83
CA ILE A 43 -9.94 -1.79 16.91
C ILE A 43 -9.99 -0.68 17.95
N LYS A 44 -11.09 0.11 17.99
CA LYS A 44 -11.34 1.11 19.03
C LYS A 44 -11.22 0.48 20.43
N GLN A 45 -11.92 -0.63 20.66
CA GLN A 45 -11.93 -1.31 21.95
C GLN A 45 -10.52 -1.77 22.32
N ASP A 46 -9.80 -2.40 21.38
CA ASP A 46 -8.47 -2.93 21.64
C ASP A 46 -7.45 -1.81 21.95
N ILE A 47 -7.56 -0.64 21.31
CA ILE A 47 -6.74 0.55 21.62
C ILE A 47 -7.04 1.07 23.01
N GLN A 48 -8.32 1.12 23.39
CA GLN A 48 -8.74 1.54 24.72
C GLN A 48 -8.23 0.57 25.79
N ASP A 49 -8.32 -0.73 25.55
CA ASP A 49 -7.88 -1.76 26.48
C ASP A 49 -6.35 -1.78 26.64
N LYS A 50 -5.61 -1.59 25.54
CA LYS A 50 -4.14 -1.69 25.55
C LYS A 50 -3.43 -0.42 25.98
N PHE A 51 -3.92 0.74 25.56
CA PHE A 51 -3.23 2.03 25.75
C PHE A 51 -4.03 3.04 26.57
N ASN A 52 -5.27 2.73 26.95
CA ASN A 52 -6.16 3.64 27.67
C ASN A 52 -6.44 4.95 26.90
N TYR A 53 -6.43 4.90 25.57
CA TYR A 53 -6.87 6.00 24.71
C TYR A 53 -8.31 5.78 24.24
N SER A 54 -9.09 6.85 24.18
CA SER A 54 -10.48 6.81 23.73
C SER A 54 -10.63 7.53 22.41
N PHE A 55 -11.04 6.80 21.38
CA PHE A 55 -11.40 7.31 20.07
C PHE A 55 -12.77 6.80 19.66
N THR A 56 -13.46 7.47 18.74
CA THR A 56 -14.65 6.94 18.08
C THR A 56 -14.25 6.05 16.90
N ASP A 57 -15.13 5.14 16.49
CA ASP A 57 -14.95 4.30 15.30
C ASP A 57 -14.67 5.16 14.05
N ILE A 58 -15.37 6.29 13.92
CA ILE A 58 -15.15 7.28 12.86
C ILE A 58 -13.75 7.90 12.94
N GLN A 59 -13.25 8.21 14.13
CA GLN A 59 -11.89 8.75 14.32
C GLN A 59 -10.82 7.73 13.94
N ILE A 60 -10.99 6.46 14.30
CA ILE A 60 -10.11 5.36 13.86
C ILE A 60 -10.08 5.27 12.34
N GLU A 61 -11.26 5.24 11.70
CA GLU A 61 -11.38 5.15 10.24
C GLU A 61 -10.74 6.35 9.52
N ASN A 62 -10.99 7.57 10.01
CA ASN A 62 -10.40 8.78 9.43
C ASN A 62 -8.88 8.82 9.57
N ARG A 63 -8.36 8.32 10.70
CA ARG A 63 -6.92 8.20 10.90
C ARG A 63 -6.30 7.25 9.90
N TYR A 64 -6.87 6.04 9.75
CA TYR A 64 -6.44 5.06 8.75
C TYR A 64 -6.41 5.67 7.35
N LYS A 65 -7.50 6.31 6.91
CA LYS A 65 -7.59 6.97 5.59
C LYS A 65 -6.51 8.04 5.39
N THR A 66 -6.22 8.81 6.43
CA THR A 66 -5.21 9.87 6.37
C THR A 66 -3.81 9.27 6.21
N ASP A 67 -3.49 8.24 6.98
CA ASP A 67 -2.18 7.58 6.93
C ASP A 67 -1.99 6.82 5.61
N LEU A 68 -3.05 6.17 5.10
CA LEU A 68 -3.06 5.56 3.78
C LEU A 68 -2.77 6.58 2.67
N LYS A 69 -3.41 7.76 2.72
CA LYS A 69 -3.18 8.84 1.75
C LYS A 69 -1.75 9.37 1.82
N ARG A 70 -1.18 9.52 3.01
CA ARG A 70 0.22 9.94 3.22
C ARG A 70 1.21 8.91 2.68
N ASN A 71 0.94 7.63 2.91
CA ASN A 71 1.74 6.53 2.35
C ASN A 71 1.70 6.59 0.81
N LYS A 72 0.51 6.68 0.21
CA LYS A 72 0.36 6.79 -1.26
C LYS A 72 1.11 8.00 -1.85
N MET A 73 1.08 9.15 -1.17
CA MET A 73 1.83 10.33 -1.60
C MET A 73 3.35 10.13 -1.51
N SER A 74 3.83 9.45 -0.47
CA SER A 74 5.26 9.15 -0.29
C SER A 74 5.76 8.17 -1.36
N THR A 75 5.00 7.10 -1.64
CA THR A 75 5.30 6.17 -2.73
C THR A 75 5.32 6.86 -4.10
N LYS A 76 4.35 7.74 -4.38
CA LYS A 76 4.34 8.52 -5.63
C LYS A 76 5.55 9.43 -5.76
N ASN A 77 5.96 10.08 -4.67
CA ASN A 77 7.17 10.91 -4.66
C ASN A 77 8.43 10.07 -4.92
N ASN A 78 8.54 8.89 -4.30
CA ASN A 78 9.69 8.00 -4.48
C ASN A 78 9.76 7.41 -5.90
N ASN A 79 8.62 7.32 -6.60
CA ASN A 79 8.53 6.90 -8.00
C ASN A 79 8.79 8.04 -9.00
N THR A 80 9.08 9.26 -8.54
CA THR A 80 9.39 10.41 -9.40
C THR A 80 10.89 10.67 -9.42
N THR A 81 11.48 10.72 -10.61
CA THR A 81 12.91 11.01 -10.79
C THR A 81 13.28 12.40 -10.27
N GLY A 82 14.39 12.48 -9.51
CA GLY A 82 14.88 13.74 -8.92
C GLY A 82 14.35 14.06 -7.53
N SER A 83 13.40 13.29 -7.00
CA SER A 83 12.90 13.43 -5.63
C SER A 83 13.75 12.65 -4.63
N SER A 84 14.02 13.24 -3.46
CA SER A 84 14.64 12.53 -2.33
C SER A 84 13.68 11.46 -1.79
N PRO A 85 14.16 10.23 -1.48
CA PRO A 85 13.35 9.19 -0.87
C PRO A 85 12.75 9.67 0.45
N LYS A 86 11.45 9.49 0.62
CA LYS A 86 10.74 9.78 1.87
C LYS A 86 10.15 8.48 2.41
N PHE A 87 10.66 8.06 3.56
CA PHE A 87 10.14 6.91 4.31
C PHE A 87 9.23 7.43 5.42
N SER A 88 8.00 6.90 5.48
CA SER A 88 7.10 7.12 6.60
C SER A 88 7.32 6.04 7.67
N THR A 89 7.12 6.41 8.92
CA THR A 89 7.30 5.50 10.07
C THR A 89 6.39 4.27 10.03
N VAL A 90 5.33 4.30 9.21
CA VAL A 90 4.32 3.24 9.08
C VAL A 90 4.38 2.51 7.73
N ASP A 91 5.40 2.77 6.91
CA ASP A 91 5.52 2.20 5.55
C ASP A 91 5.59 0.67 5.59
N ASN A 92 6.23 0.10 6.62
CA ASN A 92 6.43 -1.34 6.74
C ASN A 92 5.10 -2.07 7.05
N GLU A 93 4.26 -1.45 7.87
CA GLU A 93 2.94 -1.94 8.22
C GLU A 93 1.99 -1.87 7.02
N PHE A 94 2.02 -0.77 6.25
CA PHE A 94 1.21 -0.67 5.03
C PHE A 94 1.65 -1.63 3.93
N ALA A 95 2.95 -1.94 3.82
CA ALA A 95 3.44 -2.93 2.86
C ALA A 95 2.85 -4.33 3.12
N LYS A 96 2.59 -4.68 4.39
CA LYS A 96 1.92 -5.95 4.75
C LYS A 96 0.44 -5.95 4.36
N ILE A 97 -0.25 -4.81 4.54
CA ILE A 97 -1.68 -4.67 4.21
C ILE A 97 -1.92 -4.64 2.70
N ALA A 98 -0.94 -4.20 1.89
CA ALA A 98 -1.05 -4.12 0.44
C ALA A 98 -1.34 -5.47 -0.25
N ALA A 99 -0.97 -6.60 0.37
CA ALA A 99 -1.28 -7.92 -0.15
C ALA A 99 -2.73 -8.37 0.11
N LEU A 100 -3.45 -7.70 1.02
CA LEU A 100 -4.79 -8.09 1.49
C LEU A 100 -5.90 -7.11 1.06
N ASP A 101 -5.57 -5.84 0.88
CA ASP A 101 -6.50 -4.81 0.41
C ASP A 101 -6.05 -4.32 -0.97
N ASP A 102 -6.77 -4.77 -2.02
CA ASP A 102 -6.56 -4.37 -3.42
C ASP A 102 -6.63 -2.84 -3.62
N SER A 103 -7.17 -2.08 -2.66
CA SER A 103 -7.18 -0.61 -2.69
C SER A 103 -5.80 0.02 -2.41
N ILE A 104 -4.81 -0.77 -1.98
CA ILE A 104 -3.46 -0.32 -1.61
C ILE A 104 -2.48 -0.78 -2.69
N GLU A 105 -1.93 0.16 -3.45
CA GLU A 105 -0.91 -0.13 -4.47
C GLU A 105 0.44 -0.46 -3.82
N PRO A 106 1.10 -1.58 -4.17
CA PRO A 106 2.42 -1.92 -3.65
C PRO A 106 3.48 -0.91 -4.13
N ALA A 107 4.46 -0.62 -3.28
CA ALA A 107 5.60 0.22 -3.67
C ALA A 107 6.44 -0.53 -4.72
N VAL A 108 6.33 -0.13 -5.99
CA VAL A 108 7.14 -0.71 -7.08
C VAL A 108 8.41 0.12 -7.25
N GLN A 109 9.53 -0.38 -6.72
CA GLN A 109 10.84 0.18 -7.03
C GLN A 109 11.21 -0.23 -8.46
N VAL A 110 11.00 0.67 -9.42
CA VAL A 110 11.49 0.48 -10.80
C VAL A 110 13.01 0.50 -10.77
N GLY A 111 13.63 -0.68 -10.77
CA GLY A 111 15.07 -0.80 -10.94
C GLY A 111 15.45 -0.15 -12.27
N THR A 112 16.39 0.79 -12.24
CA THR A 112 17.05 1.30 -13.45
C THR A 112 18.00 0.24 -13.98
N SER A 113 17.49 -0.93 -14.35
CA SER A 113 18.20 -1.79 -15.27
C SER A 113 17.95 -1.21 -16.65
N SER A 114 18.84 -0.32 -17.09
CA SER A 114 18.94 0.12 -18.47
C SER A 114 19.32 -1.07 -19.35
N SER A 115 18.42 -2.03 -19.53
CA SER A 115 18.58 -3.09 -20.53
C SER A 115 17.94 -2.56 -21.80
N GLY A 116 18.74 -1.90 -22.62
CA GLY A 116 18.32 -1.30 -23.88
C GLY A 116 17.59 -2.33 -24.76
N LEU A 117 16.26 -2.27 -24.75
CA LEU A 117 15.42 -2.97 -25.71
C LEU A 117 15.44 -2.16 -27.01
N LYS A 118 16.48 -2.41 -27.81
CA LYS A 118 16.56 -1.94 -29.20
C LYS A 118 15.36 -2.52 -29.95
N ARG A 119 14.46 -1.62 -30.34
CA ARG A 119 13.26 -1.85 -31.15
C ARG A 119 13.69 -2.47 -32.48
N LEU A 120 13.58 -3.79 -32.62
CA LEU A 120 13.71 -4.47 -33.91
C LEU A 120 12.45 -4.17 -34.72
N ILE A 121 12.56 -3.22 -35.64
CA ILE A 121 11.59 -3.03 -36.72
C ILE A 121 11.74 -4.26 -37.63
N LYS A 122 10.74 -5.14 -37.62
CA LYS A 122 10.50 -6.08 -38.72
C LYS A 122 9.72 -5.31 -39.76
N GLU A 123 10.25 -5.17 -40.96
CA GLU A 123 9.58 -5.31 -42.25
C GLU A 123 10.68 -5.43 -43.32
N ASP A 124 10.34 -6.05 -44.44
CA ASP A 124 11.16 -6.39 -45.61
C ASP A 124 11.78 -7.80 -45.60
N ILE A 125 10.87 -8.78 -45.53
CA ILE A 125 11.02 -10.00 -46.31
C ILE A 125 10.85 -9.63 -47.78
N VAL A 126 11.95 -9.55 -48.55
CA VAL A 126 11.93 -9.77 -50.00
C VAL A 126 13.03 -10.79 -50.33
N PRO A 127 12.70 -11.96 -50.89
CA PRO A 127 13.69 -13.02 -51.12
C PRO A 127 14.69 -12.70 -52.24
N LYS A 128 15.92 -13.20 -52.03
CA LYS A 128 17.04 -13.28 -52.99
C LYS A 128 16.66 -14.07 -54.26
N ASP A 129 17.14 -13.63 -55.41
CA ASP A 129 18.24 -14.28 -56.14
C ASP A 129 18.38 -13.67 -57.54
N MET A 130 19.54 -13.08 -57.81
CA MET A 130 19.99 -12.67 -59.15
C MET A 130 21.14 -13.60 -59.54
N PRO A 131 21.03 -14.40 -60.62
CA PRO A 131 22.20 -14.95 -61.26
C PRO A 131 22.72 -13.99 -62.33
N ILE A 132 23.99 -13.65 -62.18
CA ILE A 132 24.84 -12.95 -63.13
C ILE A 132 25.17 -13.92 -64.28
N VAL A 133 25.01 -13.52 -65.54
CA VAL A 133 26.01 -13.82 -66.58
C VAL A 133 25.90 -12.90 -67.79
N SER A 134 27.07 -12.47 -68.23
CA SER A 134 27.42 -11.65 -69.39
C SER A 134 27.20 -12.37 -70.72
N ASN A 135 26.75 -11.65 -71.76
CA ASN A 135 27.59 -11.11 -72.85
C ASN A 135 26.76 -10.22 -73.76
#